data_AF-A0A444LB05-F1
#
_entry.id   AF-A0A444LB05-F1
#
_cell.length_a   1.000
_cell.length_b   1.000
_cell.length_c   1.000
_cell.angle_alpha   90.00
_cell.angle_beta   90.00
_cell.angle_gamma   90.00
#
_symmetry.space_group_name_H-M   'P 1'
#
loop_
_entity.id
_entity.type
_entity.pdbx_description
1 polymer ?
#
loop_
_entity_poly.entity_id
_entity_poly.type
_entity_poly.pdbx_seq_one_letter_code
_entity_poly.pdbx_strand_id
1 'polypeptide(L)'
;MGELKALVRPGDNEFNERALQTAFIGTQLPLELSRKKVEVIVLTGIHLDWCIEGNARLARDNGYLPIVIGDACGCQKPEQEKAAMERINNFFAPVISSETFVKLLKQSS
;
A
#
# COMPACT_ATOMS: atom_id res chain seq x y z
N MET A 1 -0.49 15.13 11.10
CA MET A 1 0.35 15.47 9.92
C MET A 1 1.78 15.85 10.27
N GLY A 2 2.07 16.53 11.39
CA GLY A 2 3.45 16.91 11.75
C GLY A 2 4.42 15.74 11.95
N GLU A 3 3.99 14.67 12.62
CA GLU A 3 4.85 13.51 12.92
C GLU A 3 5.24 12.71 11.68
N LEU A 4 4.29 12.42 10.78
CA LEU A 4 4.56 11.75 9.50
C LEU A 4 5.54 12.57 8.63
N LYS A 5 5.40 13.90 8.63
CA LYS A 5 6.28 14.79 7.85
C LYS A 5 7.72 14.74 8.35
N ALA A 6 7.95 14.46 9.63
CA ALA A 6 9.29 14.31 10.20
C ALA A 6 9.99 13.01 9.77
N LEU A 7 9.24 12.02 9.29
CA LEU A 7 9.79 10.74 8.81
C LEU A 7 10.20 10.78 7.32
N VAL A 8 9.76 11.80 6.58
CA VAL A 8 10.09 11.98 5.15
C VAL A 8 11.57 12.28 5.00
N ARG A 9 12.26 11.49 4.18
CA ARG A 9 13.69 11.61 3.90
C ARG A 9 13.94 12.24 2.53
N PRO A 10 15.12 12.87 2.32
CA PRO A 10 15.52 13.28 0.98
C PRO A 10 15.46 12.11 -0.01
N GLY A 11 14.67 12.26 -1.07
CA GLY A 11 14.45 11.22 -2.09
C GLY A 11 13.12 10.47 -1.97
N ASP A 12 12.38 10.66 -0.88
CA ASP A 12 11.01 10.16 -0.79
C ASP A 12 10.10 10.94 -1.76
N ASN A 13 9.21 10.21 -2.43
CA ASN A 13 8.22 10.81 -3.32
C ASN A 13 6.95 11.14 -2.52
N GLU A 14 6.47 12.38 -2.61
CA GLU A 14 5.19 12.81 -2.05
C GLU A 14 4.17 13.03 -3.16
N PHE A 15 3.07 12.28 -3.11
CA PHE A 15 1.95 12.42 -4.04
C PHE A 15 0.70 12.86 -3.28
N ASN A 16 -0.07 13.77 -3.87
CA ASN A 16 -1.37 14.13 -3.35
C ASN A 16 -2.44 13.36 -4.12
N GLU A 17 -3.02 12.35 -3.49
CA GLU A 17 -4.23 11.67 -3.96
C GLU A 17 -5.40 12.65 -3.90
N ARG A 18 -5.78 13.24 -5.04
CA ARG A 18 -6.79 14.32 -5.14
C ARG A 18 -8.10 13.89 -5.80
N ALA A 19 -8.13 12.72 -6.43
CA ALA A 19 -9.29 12.20 -7.13
C ALA A 19 -9.27 10.67 -7.07
N LEU A 20 -10.45 10.09 -6.81
CA LEU A 20 -10.62 8.65 -6.61
C LEU A 20 -9.84 8.14 -5.38
N GLN A 21 -10.17 6.95 -4.88
CA GLN A 21 -9.49 6.34 -3.72
C GLN A 21 -8.19 5.64 -4.19
N THR A 22 -7.38 6.34 -4.98
CA THR A 22 -6.12 5.80 -5.53
C THR A 22 -5.07 6.87 -5.90
N ALA A 23 -3.80 6.54 -5.67
CA ALA A 23 -2.66 7.29 -6.15
C ALA A 23 -2.30 6.99 -7.62
N PHE A 24 -2.88 5.96 -8.25
CA PHE A 24 -2.58 5.62 -9.65
C PHE A 24 -3.19 6.59 -10.66
N ILE A 25 -4.19 7.38 -10.26
CA ILE A 25 -4.87 8.32 -11.16
C ILE A 25 -4.63 9.74 -10.66
N GLY A 26 -4.23 10.63 -11.57
CA GLY A 26 -4.01 12.05 -11.24
C GLY A 26 -2.75 12.34 -10.43
N THR A 27 -1.84 11.36 -10.25
CA THR A 27 -0.51 11.56 -9.66
C THR A 27 0.59 11.01 -10.56
N GLN A 28 1.86 11.30 -10.21
CA GLN A 28 3.03 10.81 -10.93
C GLN A 28 3.44 9.38 -10.54
N LEU A 29 2.73 8.74 -9.60
CA LEU A 29 3.08 7.40 -9.09
C LEU A 29 3.27 6.36 -10.22
N PRO A 30 2.38 6.19 -11.22
CA PRO A 30 2.58 5.18 -12.26
C PRO A 30 3.86 5.38 -13.08
N LEU A 31 4.18 6.64 -13.38
CA LEU A 31 5.41 6.98 -14.11
C LEU A 31 6.64 6.67 -13.27
N GLU A 32 6.63 7.00 -11.99
CA GLU A 32 7.74 6.74 -11.08
C GLU A 32 8.00 5.25 -10.89
N LEU A 33 6.94 4.45 -10.72
CA LEU A 33 7.04 2.99 -10.63
C LEU A 33 7.65 2.39 -11.91
N SER A 34 7.18 2.83 -13.08
CA SER A 34 7.68 2.35 -14.38
C SER A 34 9.15 2.71 -14.60
N ARG A 35 9.54 3.97 -14.35
CA ARG A 35 10.93 4.43 -14.50
C ARG A 35 11.90 3.67 -13.59
N LYS A 36 11.46 3.31 -12.40
CA LYS A 36 12.23 2.54 -11.42
C LYS A 36 12.15 1.03 -11.62
N LYS A 37 11.40 0.56 -12.63
CA LYS A 37 11.16 -0.87 -12.91
C LYS A 37 10.67 -1.63 -11.67
N VAL A 38 9.76 -1.01 -10.92
CA VAL A 38 9.17 -1.63 -9.74
C VAL A 38 8.24 -2.75 -10.18
N GLU A 39 8.35 -3.91 -9.55
CA GLU A 39 7.44 -5.05 -9.75
C GLU A 39 6.53 -5.24 -8.53
N VAL A 40 7.09 -5.11 -7.33
CA VAL A 40 6.40 -5.35 -6.05
C VAL A 40 6.11 -4.02 -5.36
N ILE A 41 4.88 -3.83 -4.89
CA ILE A 41 4.46 -2.64 -4.15
C ILE A 41 4.00 -3.05 -2.76
N VAL A 42 4.58 -2.46 -1.72
CA VAL A 42 4.18 -2.70 -0.33
C VAL A 42 3.32 -1.53 0.14
N LEU A 43 2.12 -1.83 0.66
CA LEU A 43 1.11 -0.85 1.05
C LEU A 43 0.87 -0.89 2.56
N THR A 44 0.82 0.29 3.15
CA THR A 44 0.51 0.55 4.57
C THR A 44 -0.32 1.83 4.70
N GLY A 45 -1.08 1.98 5.78
CA GLY A 45 -1.77 3.24 6.09
C GLY A 45 -3.28 3.10 6.30
N ILE A 46 -3.99 4.23 6.13
CA ILE A 46 -5.42 4.34 6.39
C ILE A 46 -6.12 5.06 5.21
N HIS A 47 -7.37 4.73 4.88
CA HIS A 47 -8.18 3.65 5.46
C HIS A 47 -7.98 2.31 4.74
N LEU A 48 -7.83 1.23 5.51
CA LEU A 48 -7.59 -0.12 5.02
C LEU A 48 -8.67 -0.57 4.01
N ASP A 49 -9.94 -0.34 4.33
CA ASP A 49 -11.10 -0.73 3.54
C ASP A 49 -11.39 0.21 2.35
N TRP A 50 -10.67 1.34 2.23
CA TRP A 50 -10.85 2.34 1.17
C TRP A 50 -9.55 2.53 0.38
N CYS A 51 -8.73 3.54 0.70
CA CYS A 51 -7.54 3.90 -0.07
C CYS A 51 -6.52 2.75 -0.19
N ILE A 52 -6.30 1.97 0.87
CA ILE A 52 -5.34 0.85 0.81
C ILE A 52 -5.86 -0.26 -0.10
N GLU A 53 -7.11 -0.69 0.08
CA GLU A 53 -7.75 -1.68 -0.80
C GLU A 53 -7.84 -1.20 -2.25
N GLY A 54 -8.22 0.05 -2.47
CA GLY A 54 -8.32 0.68 -3.79
C GLY A 54 -6.98 0.68 -4.51
N ASN A 55 -5.92 1.11 -3.83
CA ASN A 55 -4.56 1.08 -4.38
C ASN A 55 -4.04 -0.36 -4.58
N ALA A 56 -4.35 -1.31 -3.70
CA ALA A 56 -3.97 -2.72 -3.88
C ALA A 56 -4.62 -3.31 -5.13
N ARG A 57 -5.91 -3.05 -5.34
CA ARG A 57 -6.62 -3.47 -6.54
C ARG A 57 -6.02 -2.85 -7.80
N LEU A 58 -5.82 -1.53 -7.81
CA LEU A 58 -5.29 -0.85 -9.00
C LEU A 58 -3.83 -1.23 -9.30
N ALA A 59 -3.02 -1.48 -8.27
CA ALA A 59 -1.68 -2.03 -8.46
C ALA A 59 -1.75 -3.37 -9.22
N ARG A 60 -2.61 -4.30 -8.77
CA ARG A 60 -2.81 -5.58 -9.45
C ARG A 60 -3.32 -5.41 -10.87
N ASP A 61 -4.34 -4.56 -11.09
CA ASP A 61 -4.92 -4.31 -12.41
C ASP A 61 -3.90 -3.71 -13.38
N ASN A 62 -2.88 -3.00 -12.88
CA ASN A 62 -1.77 -2.45 -13.66
C ASN A 62 -0.54 -3.38 -13.75
N GLY A 63 -0.67 -4.65 -13.34
CA GLY A 63 0.37 -5.67 -13.50
C GLY A 63 1.46 -5.66 -12.41
N TYR A 64 1.29 -4.92 -11.33
CA TYR A 64 2.18 -4.97 -10.17
C TYR A 64 1.79 -6.11 -9.21
N LEU A 65 2.72 -6.43 -8.31
CA LEU A 65 2.54 -7.43 -7.24
C LEU A 65 2.35 -6.69 -5.89
N PRO A 66 1.13 -6.28 -5.55
CA PRO A 66 0.86 -5.61 -4.27
C PRO A 66 0.99 -6.57 -3.08
N ILE A 67 1.46 -6.05 -1.95
CA ILE A 67 1.48 -6.70 -0.63
C ILE A 67 0.96 -5.68 0.38
N VAL A 68 -0.01 -6.06 1.20
CA VAL A 68 -0.53 -5.19 2.27
C VAL A 68 0.04 -5.64 3.61
N ILE A 69 0.56 -4.68 4.40
CA ILE A 69 1.06 -4.95 5.76
C ILE A 69 -0.08 -4.69 6.74
N GLY A 70 -0.78 -5.76 7.14
CA GLY A 70 -2.06 -5.68 7.85
C GLY A 70 -1.96 -4.99 9.22
N ASP A 71 -0.90 -5.27 9.97
CA ASP A 71 -0.62 -4.66 11.28
C ASP A 71 -0.08 -3.21 11.18
N ALA A 72 0.13 -2.71 9.96
CA ALA A 72 0.45 -1.31 9.66
C ALA A 72 -0.68 -0.59 8.90
N CYS A 73 -1.88 -1.18 8.88
CA CYS A 73 -3.08 -0.58 8.29
C CYS A 73 -4.20 -0.49 9.32
N GLY A 74 -5.18 0.40 9.06
CA GLY A 74 -6.34 0.52 9.94
C GLY A 74 -7.59 1.03 9.21
N CYS A 75 -8.76 0.57 9.67
CA CYS A 75 -10.04 1.12 9.23
C CYS A 75 -10.44 2.30 10.12
N GLN A 76 -11.47 3.07 9.70
CA GLN A 76 -12.05 4.07 10.60
C GLN A 76 -12.70 3.41 11.82
N LYS A 77 -13.26 2.22 11.65
CA LYS A 77 -13.86 1.40 12.69
C LYS A 77 -13.12 0.06 12.78
N PRO A 78 -12.50 -0.28 13.93
CA PRO A 78 -11.71 -1.50 14.07
C PRO A 78 -12.48 -2.80 13.74
N GLU A 79 -13.78 -2.85 14.00
CA GLU A 79 -14.62 -4.01 13.69
C GLU A 79 -14.70 -4.33 12.18
N GLN A 80 -14.35 -3.38 11.31
CA GLN A 80 -14.34 -3.56 9.86
C GLN A 80 -13.02 -4.15 9.34
N GLU A 81 -11.94 -4.12 10.13
CA GLU A 81 -10.59 -4.47 9.69
C GLU A 81 -10.48 -5.92 9.26
N LYS A 82 -11.05 -6.85 10.05
CA LYS A 82 -11.02 -8.28 9.73
C LYS A 82 -11.62 -8.58 8.35
N ALA A 83 -12.81 -8.05 8.09
CA ALA A 83 -13.49 -8.27 6.81
C ALA A 83 -12.74 -7.63 5.64
N ALA A 84 -12.14 -6.46 5.84
CA ALA A 84 -11.31 -5.81 4.82
C ALA A 84 -10.04 -6.62 4.52
N MET A 85 -9.31 -7.07 5.55
CA MET A 85 -8.13 -7.92 5.38
C MET A 85 -8.46 -9.23 4.65
N GLU A 86 -9.55 -9.90 5.02
CA GLU A 86 -9.99 -11.14 4.35
C GLU A 86 -10.31 -10.88 2.87
N ARG A 87 -11.03 -9.81 2.55
CA ARG A 87 -11.35 -9.43 1.17
C ARG A 87 -10.10 -9.14 0.35
N ILE A 88 -9.19 -8.32 0.89
CA ILE A 88 -7.93 -7.98 0.22
C ILE A 88 -7.11 -9.24 -0.04
N ASN A 89 -6.95 -10.09 0.98
CA ASN A 89 -6.15 -11.32 0.90
C ASN A 89 -6.69 -12.32 -0.12
N ASN A 90 -8.02 -12.43 -0.25
CA ASN A 90 -8.65 -13.38 -1.16
C ASN A 90 -8.61 -12.93 -2.62
N PHE A 91 -8.67 -11.62 -2.89
CA PHE A 91 -8.94 -11.13 -4.24
C PHE A 91 -7.84 -10.26 -4.83
N PHE A 92 -7.10 -9.49 -4.02
CA PHE A 92 -6.27 -8.40 -4.53
C PHE A 92 -4.80 -8.59 -4.22
N ALA A 93 -4.43 -8.81 -2.96
CA ALA A 93 -3.04 -8.84 -2.52
C ALA A 93 -2.88 -9.69 -1.26
N PRO A 94 -1.77 -10.42 -1.08
CA PRO A 94 -1.47 -11.02 0.22
C PRO A 94 -1.46 -9.95 1.31
N VAL A 95 -2.13 -10.26 2.42
CA VAL A 95 -2.09 -9.46 3.65
C VAL A 95 -1.21 -10.19 4.65
N ILE A 96 -0.09 -9.58 5.03
CA ILE A 96 0.90 -10.17 5.95
C ILE A 96 1.23 -9.24 7.11
N SER A 97 1.86 -9.77 8.15
CA SER A 97 2.41 -8.95 9.24
C SER A 97 3.73 -8.29 8.84
N SER A 98 4.04 -7.16 9.49
CA SER A 98 5.31 -6.46 9.38
C SER A 98 6.50 -7.37 9.75
N GLU A 99 6.34 -8.21 10.78
CA GLU A 99 7.32 -9.22 11.17
C GLU A 99 7.60 -10.20 10.03
N THR A 100 6.55 -10.73 9.40
CA THR A 100 6.68 -11.65 8.26
C THR A 100 7.40 -10.97 7.11
N PHE A 101 7.06 -9.72 6.80
CA PHE A 101 7.69 -8.95 5.75
C PHE A 101 9.19 -8.76 6.00
N VAL A 102 9.58 -8.35 7.22
CA VAL A 102 11.00 -8.19 7.59
C VAL A 102 11.76 -9.52 7.49
N LYS A 103 11.14 -10.64 7.86
CA LYS A 103 11.74 -11.97 7.71
C LYS A 103 12.00 -12.32 6.24
N LEU A 104 11.04 -12.06 5.36
CA LEU A 104 11.16 -12.32 3.92
C LEU A 104 12.28 -11.47 3.29
N LEU A 105 12.35 -10.17 3.62
CA LEU A 105 13.41 -9.29 3.11
C LEU A 105 14.82 -9.79 3.45
N LYS A 106 15.02 -10.31 4.66
CA LYS A 106 16.31 -10.87 5.10
C LYS A 106 16.70 -12.15 4.37
N GLN A 107 15.75 -12.86 3.76
CA GLN A 107 15.99 -14.10 3.01
C GLN A 107 16.33 -13.84 1.54
N SER A 108 16.00 -12.65 1.03
CA SER A 108 16.28 -12.23 -0.35
C SER A 108 17.62 -11.50 -0.52
N SER A 109 18.40 -11.38 0.56
CA SER A 109 19.76 -10.81 0.58
C SER A 109 20.80 -11.92 0.63
#